data_AF-A0A2N2JK69-F1
#
_entry.id   AF-A0A2N2JK69-F1
#
_cell.length_a   1.000
_cell.length_b   1.000
_cell.length_c   1.000
_cell.angle_alpha   90.00
_cell.angle_beta   90.00
_cell.angle_gamma   90.00
#
_symmetry.space_group_name_H-M   'P 1'
#
loop_
_entity.id
_entity.type
_entity.pdbx_description
1 polymer ?
#
loop_
_entity_poly.entity_id
_entity_poly.type
_entity_poly.pdbx_seq_one_letter_code
_entity_poly.pdbx_strand_id
1 'polypeptide(L)'
;MTGDRHPTMALLGALLLTGVGVAACGEPTPGPCGAVVVCEPGERCFSDPACDAATRCARGPEAELYGRSATQAGACVATDDDGCRRSAVTCPFWGQCSAPPDGFAPGGRCPETSRRDGDYLAAHRPACAGQGTCVALHDDECASARICALEGRCTAQNGVCVATRDADCKSSELCRELGHCSLEGLACRALTIGDCAQSVACRDQGDCGIRAGACTDCRRSEWCALEGLCALGVDGCRATSDAQCRGTRACQQEKRCRVQLGRCVR
;
A
#
# COMPACT_ATOMS: atom_id res chain seq x y z
N MET A 1 37.19 39.57 -25.30
CA MET A 1 36.42 39.30 -26.52
C MET A 1 34.98 39.09 -26.11
N THR A 2 34.22 40.17 -26.20
CA THR A 2 32.79 40.30 -25.90
C THR A 2 31.97 39.59 -26.98
N GLY A 3 30.89 38.91 -26.58
CA GLY A 3 30.02 38.19 -27.50
C GLY A 3 28.62 37.97 -26.93
N ASP A 4 27.87 39.08 -26.80
CA ASP A 4 26.42 39.10 -26.65
C ASP A 4 25.71 38.45 -27.85
N ARG A 5 24.56 37.80 -27.59
CA ARG A 5 23.32 37.96 -28.38
C ARG A 5 22.15 37.16 -27.76
N HIS A 6 21.13 37.91 -27.35
CA HIS A 6 19.74 37.49 -27.15
C HIS A 6 19.08 37.04 -28.48
N PRO A 7 17.90 36.40 -28.41
CA PRO A 7 16.71 37.16 -28.83
C PRO A 7 15.48 37.00 -27.92
N THR A 8 14.75 38.12 -27.84
CA THR A 8 13.37 38.32 -27.40
C THR A 8 12.41 38.19 -28.59
N MET A 9 11.23 37.57 -28.39
CA MET A 9 9.93 37.82 -29.08
C MET A 9 8.89 36.81 -28.55
N ALA A 10 7.57 37.00 -28.51
CA ALA A 10 6.62 38.11 -28.35
C ALA A 10 5.19 37.52 -28.47
N LEU A 11 4.18 38.27 -27.98
CA LEU A 11 2.74 38.26 -28.34
C LEU A 11 1.87 37.04 -27.93
N LEU A 12 0.87 37.21 -27.02
CA LEU A 12 -0.47 37.81 -27.17
C LEU A 12 -1.49 36.90 -27.87
N GLY A 13 -2.58 36.56 -27.16
CA GLY A 13 -3.75 35.89 -27.71
C GLY A 13 -4.85 35.68 -26.67
N ALA A 14 -5.63 36.72 -26.40
CA ALA A 14 -6.88 36.66 -25.65
C ALA A 14 -8.05 36.32 -26.58
N LEU A 15 -8.95 35.42 -26.18
CA LEU A 15 -10.30 35.34 -26.73
C LEU A 15 -11.32 35.04 -25.62
N LEU A 16 -12.13 36.06 -25.34
CA LEU A 16 -13.38 36.01 -24.58
C LEU A 16 -14.50 35.62 -25.54
N LEU A 17 -15.30 34.62 -25.18
CA LEU A 17 -16.66 34.46 -25.71
C LEU A 17 -17.60 34.10 -24.55
N THR A 18 -18.38 35.10 -24.13
CA THR A 18 -19.55 34.97 -23.28
C THR A 18 -20.75 34.58 -24.15
N GLY A 19 -21.27 33.37 -23.97
CA GLY A 19 -22.54 32.92 -24.54
C GLY A 19 -23.54 32.64 -23.43
N VAL A 20 -24.50 33.54 -23.23
CA VAL A 20 -25.68 33.30 -22.40
C VAL A 20 -26.70 32.57 -23.29
N GLY A 21 -26.80 31.25 -23.11
CA GLY A 21 -27.83 30.42 -23.73
C GLY A 21 -29.02 30.26 -22.78
N VAL A 22 -30.16 30.81 -23.17
CA VAL A 22 -31.46 30.56 -22.52
C VAL A 22 -31.93 29.18 -22.98
N ALA A 23 -31.91 28.19 -22.08
CA ALA A 23 -32.37 26.83 -22.38
C ALA A 23 -33.89 26.77 -22.27
N ALA A 24 -34.54 26.51 -23.41
CA ALA A 24 -35.93 26.09 -23.49
C ALA A 24 -36.13 24.77 -22.75
N CYS A 25 -37.25 24.62 -22.03
CA CYS A 25 -37.64 23.37 -21.40
C CYS A 25 -37.91 22.32 -22.50
N GLY A 26 -36.97 21.39 -22.67
CA GLY A 26 -37.14 20.24 -23.54
C GLY A 26 -38.17 19.24 -23.01
N GLU A 27 -38.68 18.41 -23.90
CA GLU A 27 -39.61 17.31 -23.60
C GLU A 27 -39.01 16.34 -22.55
N PRO A 28 -39.83 15.78 -21.64
CA PRO A 28 -39.34 14.94 -20.57
C PRO A 28 -38.77 13.63 -21.12
N THR A 29 -37.45 13.47 -21.03
CA THR A 29 -36.78 12.18 -21.29
C THR A 29 -36.80 11.31 -20.03
N PRO A 30 -37.11 10.01 -20.14
CA PRO A 30 -37.11 9.11 -18.99
C PRO A 30 -35.68 8.88 -18.48
N GLY A 31 -35.41 9.32 -17.24
CA GLY A 31 -34.18 9.02 -16.52
C GLY A 31 -34.23 7.67 -15.79
N PRO A 32 -33.09 7.15 -15.32
CA PRO A 32 -32.94 5.81 -14.74
C PRO A 32 -33.64 5.60 -13.38
N CYS A 33 -34.34 6.62 -12.89
CA CYS A 33 -35.43 6.46 -11.94
C CYS A 33 -36.61 7.19 -12.58
N GLY A 34 -37.69 6.49 -12.93
CA GLY A 34 -38.86 7.04 -13.64
C GLY A 34 -39.68 8.06 -12.86
N ALA A 35 -39.05 9.08 -12.26
CA ALA A 35 -39.70 10.17 -11.58
C ALA A 35 -40.07 11.25 -12.61
N VAL A 36 -41.35 11.33 -12.95
CA VAL A 36 -41.92 12.54 -13.56
C VAL A 36 -41.81 13.65 -12.53
N VAL A 37 -40.95 14.63 -12.78
CA VAL A 37 -40.91 15.84 -11.97
C VAL A 37 -42.07 16.71 -12.42
N VAL A 38 -43.12 16.80 -11.59
CA VAL A 38 -44.20 17.75 -11.80
C VAL A 38 -43.73 19.10 -11.25
N CYS A 39 -43.45 20.05 -12.13
CA CYS A 39 -43.21 21.45 -11.75
C CYS A 39 -44.37 22.28 -12.30
N GLU A 40 -45.13 22.95 -11.41
CA GLU A 40 -46.07 23.99 -11.84
C GLU A 40 -45.33 25.30 -12.12
N PRO A 41 -45.85 26.19 -12.99
CA PRO A 41 -45.16 27.42 -13.33
C PRO A 41 -45.10 28.37 -12.11
N GLY A 42 -43.93 28.47 -11.48
CA GLY A 42 -43.64 29.50 -10.47
C GLY A 42 -43.17 29.02 -9.10
N GLU A 43 -43.14 27.72 -8.80
CA GLU A 43 -42.67 27.21 -7.51
C GLU A 43 -41.56 26.14 -7.59
N ARG A 44 -40.88 25.92 -6.47
CA ARG A 44 -39.72 25.01 -6.33
C ARG A 44 -40.17 23.56 -6.48
N CYS A 45 -39.47 22.79 -7.31
CA CYS A 45 -39.78 21.38 -7.50
C CYS A 45 -39.42 20.57 -6.24
N PHE A 46 -40.32 19.70 -5.77
CA PHE A 46 -40.09 18.78 -4.65
C PHE A 46 -39.84 17.36 -5.19
N SER A 47 -38.86 16.65 -4.62
CA SER A 47 -38.64 15.23 -4.89
C SER A 47 -39.72 14.39 -4.18
N ASP A 48 -40.34 13.46 -4.91
CA ASP A 48 -41.28 12.46 -4.38
C ASP A 48 -40.65 11.76 -3.15
N PRO A 49 -41.31 11.76 -1.97
CA PRO A 49 -40.80 11.10 -0.76
C PRO A 49 -40.63 9.58 -0.90
N ALA A 50 -41.16 8.96 -1.96
CA ALA A 50 -40.92 7.54 -2.28
C ALA A 50 -39.54 7.24 -2.89
N CYS A 51 -38.74 8.26 -3.22
CA CYS A 51 -37.36 8.11 -3.71
C CYS A 51 -36.31 8.32 -2.61
N ASP A 52 -36.49 7.65 -1.47
CA ASP A 52 -35.40 7.59 -0.49
C ASP A 52 -34.19 6.87 -1.10
N ALA A 53 -33.00 7.21 -0.62
CA ALA A 53 -31.77 6.67 -1.19
C ALA A 53 -31.70 5.14 -1.00
N ALA A 54 -32.38 4.57 0.00
CA ALA A 54 -32.43 3.12 0.23
C ALA A 54 -33.17 2.39 -0.91
N THR A 55 -34.24 2.97 -1.44
CA THR A 55 -35.02 2.42 -2.55
C THR A 55 -34.25 2.49 -3.87
N ARG A 56 -33.43 3.54 -4.06
CA ARG A 56 -32.51 3.66 -5.21
C ARG A 56 -31.43 2.57 -5.20
N CYS A 57 -30.80 2.33 -4.05
CA CYS A 57 -29.78 1.29 -3.94
C CYS A 57 -30.37 -0.12 -4.13
N ALA A 58 -31.61 -0.36 -3.68
CA ALA A 58 -32.24 -1.68 -3.77
C ALA A 58 -32.77 -2.05 -5.17
N ARG A 59 -33.06 -1.08 -6.04
CA ARG A 59 -33.74 -1.33 -7.33
C ARG A 59 -33.13 -0.60 -8.54
N GLY A 60 -32.11 0.23 -8.36
CA GLY A 60 -31.40 0.89 -9.44
C GLY A 60 -30.36 -0.01 -10.12
N PRO A 61 -29.73 0.46 -11.22
CA PRO A 61 -28.65 -0.27 -11.90
C PRO A 61 -27.45 -0.55 -10.97
N GLU A 62 -27.32 0.20 -9.88
CA GLU A 62 -26.35 -0.04 -8.81
C GLU A 62 -26.62 -1.36 -8.06
N ALA A 63 -27.88 -1.79 -7.93
CA ALA A 63 -28.23 -3.07 -7.29
C ALA A 63 -27.68 -4.29 -8.05
N GLU A 64 -27.64 -4.22 -9.38
CA GLU A 64 -27.02 -5.27 -10.20
C GLU A 64 -25.49 -5.29 -10.06
N LEU A 65 -24.88 -4.13 -9.79
CA LEU A 65 -23.44 -4.00 -9.61
C LEU A 65 -22.97 -4.45 -8.21
N TYR A 66 -23.73 -4.12 -7.17
CA TYR A 66 -23.35 -4.31 -5.76
C TYR A 66 -24.10 -5.46 -5.05
N GLY A 67 -25.03 -6.15 -5.71
CA GLY A 67 -25.88 -7.14 -5.04
C GLY A 67 -26.78 -6.49 -3.99
N ARG A 68 -26.76 -6.99 -2.73
CA ARG A 68 -27.46 -6.30 -1.64
C ARG A 68 -26.68 -5.03 -1.29
N SER A 69 -27.28 -3.87 -1.49
CA SER A 69 -26.69 -2.60 -1.11
C SER A 69 -27.55 -1.89 -0.06
N ALA A 70 -26.89 -1.19 0.85
CA ALA A 70 -27.53 -0.32 1.84
C ALA A 70 -27.08 1.12 1.59
N THR A 71 -27.84 2.08 2.13
CA THR A 71 -27.43 3.48 2.12
C THR A 71 -26.65 3.85 3.35
N GLN A 72 -25.45 4.40 3.14
CA GLN A 72 -24.68 5.07 4.18
C GLN A 72 -24.35 6.48 3.71
N ALA A 73 -24.77 7.49 4.48
CA ALA A 73 -24.57 8.92 4.17
C ALA A 73 -25.06 9.34 2.76
N GLY A 74 -26.12 8.70 2.25
CA GLY A 74 -26.69 9.00 0.94
C GLY A 74 -25.99 8.33 -0.26
N ALA A 75 -24.99 7.47 -0.03
CA ALA A 75 -24.35 6.65 -1.06
C ALA A 75 -24.72 5.16 -0.88
N CYS A 76 -24.81 4.43 -2.01
CA CYS A 76 -24.96 2.98 -1.98
C CYS A 76 -23.64 2.32 -1.61
N VAL A 77 -23.68 1.47 -0.59
CA VAL A 77 -22.54 0.65 -0.15
C VAL A 77 -22.91 -0.82 -0.26
N ALA A 78 -21.98 -1.64 -0.78
CA ALA A 78 -22.15 -3.09 -0.81
C ALA A 78 -22.26 -3.63 0.63
N THR A 79 -23.22 -4.53 0.87
CA THR A 79 -23.45 -5.15 2.19
C THR A 79 -22.91 -6.57 2.29
N ASP A 80 -22.35 -7.08 1.20
CA ASP A 80 -21.70 -8.40 1.14
C ASP A 80 -20.41 -8.36 0.29
N ASP A 81 -19.57 -9.38 0.47
CA ASP A 81 -18.24 -9.46 -0.14
C ASP A 81 -18.30 -9.59 -1.67
N ASP A 82 -19.31 -10.28 -2.18
CA ASP A 82 -19.51 -10.47 -3.62
C ASP A 82 -19.93 -9.15 -4.30
N GLY A 83 -20.69 -8.29 -3.61
CA GLY A 83 -21.01 -6.94 -4.04
C GLY A 83 -19.79 -6.02 -4.10
N CYS A 84 -18.86 -6.17 -3.15
CA CYS A 84 -17.62 -5.39 -3.13
C CYS A 84 -16.70 -5.76 -4.30
N ARG A 85 -16.48 -7.06 -4.53
CA ARG A 85 -15.59 -7.57 -5.60
C ARG A 85 -16.02 -7.18 -7.01
N ARG A 86 -17.33 -6.98 -7.23
CA ARG A 86 -17.89 -6.61 -8.54
C ARG A 86 -17.84 -5.11 -8.83
N SER A 87 -17.58 -4.28 -7.83
CA SER A 87 -17.59 -2.83 -8.02
C SER A 87 -16.25 -2.29 -8.53
N ALA A 88 -16.29 -1.51 -9.62
CA ALA A 88 -15.12 -0.86 -10.21
C ALA A 88 -14.71 0.45 -9.50
N VAL A 89 -15.34 0.78 -8.36
CA VAL A 89 -15.12 2.02 -7.63
C VAL A 89 -14.05 1.79 -6.56
N THR A 90 -12.94 2.51 -6.65
CA THR A 90 -11.91 2.60 -5.60
C THR A 90 -12.54 3.05 -4.29
N CYS A 91 -12.63 2.13 -3.32
CA CYS A 91 -13.08 2.42 -1.96
C CYS A 91 -12.21 3.54 -1.35
N PRO A 92 -12.77 4.69 -0.93
CA PRO A 92 -11.99 5.86 -0.49
C PRO A 92 -11.23 5.66 0.83
N PHE A 93 -11.43 4.52 1.50
CA PHE A 93 -10.62 4.06 2.61
C PHE A 93 -10.13 2.63 2.31
N TRP A 94 -8.95 2.51 1.72
CA TRP A 94 -8.09 1.31 1.77
C TRP A 94 -8.79 -0.06 1.66
N GLY A 95 -9.76 -0.21 0.74
CA GLY A 95 -10.30 -1.52 0.33
C GLY A 95 -10.82 -2.44 1.44
N GLN A 96 -11.66 -1.98 2.37
CA GLN A 96 -12.33 -2.89 3.32
C GLN A 96 -13.84 -2.63 3.41
N CYS A 97 -14.63 -3.60 2.92
CA CYS A 97 -15.98 -3.83 3.44
C CYS A 97 -15.84 -4.51 4.80
N SER A 98 -16.61 -4.02 5.78
CA SER A 98 -16.58 -4.54 7.14
C SER A 98 -17.23 -5.92 7.22
N ALA A 99 -16.41 -6.96 7.10
CA ALA A 99 -16.34 -8.09 8.02
C ALA A 99 -15.27 -9.06 7.48
N PRO A 100 -14.09 -9.20 8.10
CA PRO A 100 -13.22 -10.30 7.77
C PRO A 100 -13.77 -11.57 8.43
N PRO A 101 -14.08 -12.65 7.69
CA PRO A 101 -13.93 -13.99 8.24
C PRO A 101 -12.43 -14.26 8.22
N ASP A 102 -11.70 -13.97 9.29
CA ASP A 102 -10.30 -14.43 9.48
C ASP A 102 -9.20 -13.46 8.96
N GLY A 103 -9.06 -12.28 9.58
CA GLY A 103 -7.86 -11.45 9.39
C GLY A 103 -7.92 -10.07 10.00
N PHE A 104 -7.66 -9.95 11.31
CA PHE A 104 -7.68 -8.67 12.03
C PHE A 104 -6.38 -7.88 11.87
N ALA A 105 -6.49 -6.59 11.55
CA ALA A 105 -5.38 -5.64 11.62
C ALA A 105 -5.04 -5.30 13.08
N PRO A 106 -3.75 -5.15 13.44
CA PRO A 106 -3.36 -4.70 14.78
C PRO A 106 -3.95 -3.30 15.06
N GLY A 107 -4.75 -3.18 16.13
CA GLY A 107 -5.37 -1.92 16.57
C GLY A 107 -6.89 -1.79 16.32
N GLY A 108 -7.57 -2.82 15.80
CA GLY A 108 -9.03 -2.82 15.70
C GLY A 108 -9.74 -2.85 17.06
N ARG A 109 -10.91 -2.20 17.16
CA ARG A 109 -11.80 -2.34 18.32
C ARG A 109 -12.58 -3.66 18.21
N CYS A 110 -12.64 -4.44 19.29
CA CYS A 110 -13.51 -5.63 19.34
C CYS A 110 -15.00 -5.19 19.21
N PRO A 111 -15.82 -5.85 18.37
CA PRO A 111 -17.26 -5.59 18.34
C PRO A 111 -17.89 -5.94 19.71
N GLU A 112 -18.77 -5.09 20.22
CA GLU A 112 -19.36 -5.21 21.58
C GLU A 112 -20.07 -6.55 21.84
N THR A 113 -20.47 -7.27 20.78
CA THR A 113 -21.15 -8.57 20.85
C THR A 113 -20.24 -9.73 21.23
N SER A 114 -18.91 -9.59 21.16
CA SER A 114 -17.98 -10.66 21.55
C SER A 114 -17.80 -10.81 23.07
N ARG A 115 -18.54 -10.06 23.89
CA ARG A 115 -18.45 -10.12 25.36
C ARG A 115 -19.44 -11.09 26.03
N ARG A 116 -20.39 -11.71 25.32
CA ARG A 116 -21.47 -12.47 25.98
C ARG A 116 -21.63 -13.94 25.61
N ASP A 117 -21.19 -14.41 24.45
CA ASP A 117 -21.48 -15.79 24.04
C ASP A 117 -20.20 -16.63 24.01
N GLY A 118 -20.00 -17.39 25.09
CA GLY A 118 -18.79 -18.16 25.39
C GLY A 118 -18.57 -19.44 24.57
N ASP A 119 -19.29 -19.67 23.46
CA ASP A 119 -19.38 -21.03 22.90
C ASP A 119 -19.15 -21.19 21.39
N TYR A 120 -18.74 -20.17 20.64
CA TYR A 120 -18.44 -20.35 19.21
C TYR A 120 -17.00 -19.99 18.83
N LEU A 121 -16.19 -21.07 18.77
CA LEU A 121 -14.83 -21.23 18.21
C LEU A 121 -13.66 -20.85 19.12
N ALA A 122 -13.36 -21.75 20.06
CA ALA A 122 -12.27 -21.67 21.04
C ALA A 122 -10.84 -21.84 20.49
N ALA A 123 -10.62 -21.84 19.17
CA ALA A 123 -9.30 -22.19 18.63
C ALA A 123 -8.41 -20.97 18.27
N HIS A 124 -8.95 -19.83 17.80
CA HIS A 124 -8.11 -18.76 17.22
C HIS A 124 -8.66 -17.32 17.36
N ARG A 125 -9.31 -16.96 18.48
CA ARG A 125 -9.73 -15.55 18.70
C ARG A 125 -8.69 -14.81 19.55
N PRO A 126 -8.12 -13.68 19.08
CA PRO A 126 -7.25 -12.86 19.91
C PRO A 126 -8.03 -12.37 21.12
N ALA A 127 -7.47 -12.54 22.32
CA ALA A 127 -8.15 -12.11 23.52
C ALA A 127 -8.28 -10.59 23.56
N CYS A 128 -9.48 -10.09 23.82
CA CYS A 128 -9.68 -8.66 24.05
C CYS A 128 -9.18 -8.34 25.47
N ALA A 129 -8.10 -7.56 25.60
CA ALA A 129 -7.80 -6.90 26.86
C ALA A 129 -8.96 -5.95 27.18
N GLY A 130 -9.45 -5.90 28.43
CA GLY A 130 -10.75 -5.35 28.85
C GLY A 130 -11.15 -3.94 28.38
N GLN A 131 -10.28 -3.22 27.67
CA GLN A 131 -10.52 -1.92 27.02
C GLN A 131 -10.93 -2.03 25.53
N GLY A 132 -11.12 -3.23 24.99
CA GLY A 132 -11.60 -3.43 23.61
C GLY A 132 -10.50 -3.43 22.55
N THR A 133 -9.23 -3.49 22.96
CA THR A 133 -8.08 -3.66 22.06
C THR A 133 -7.76 -5.14 21.91
N CYS A 134 -7.66 -5.62 20.68
CA CYS A 134 -7.12 -6.94 20.39
C CYS A 134 -5.63 -6.97 20.71
N VAL A 135 -5.21 -7.94 21.53
CA VAL A 135 -3.79 -8.19 21.81
C VAL A 135 -3.45 -9.62 21.42
N ALA A 136 -2.23 -9.83 20.92
CA ALA A 136 -1.71 -11.17 20.68
C ALA A 136 -1.26 -11.77 22.01
N LEU A 137 -1.92 -12.84 22.45
CA LEU A 137 -1.57 -13.52 23.69
C LEU A 137 -0.65 -14.73 23.46
N HIS A 138 -0.73 -15.34 22.28
CA HIS A 138 -0.04 -16.60 21.96
C HIS A 138 0.61 -16.53 20.59
N ASP A 139 1.72 -17.23 20.43
CA ASP A 139 2.46 -17.28 19.16
C ASP A 139 1.59 -17.81 18.01
N ASP A 140 0.67 -18.75 18.27
CA ASP A 140 -0.22 -19.30 17.25
C ASP A 140 -1.16 -18.25 16.66
N GLU A 141 -1.56 -17.23 17.44
CA GLU A 141 -2.34 -16.09 16.95
C GLU A 141 -1.50 -15.22 16.00
N CYS A 142 -0.22 -15.02 16.31
CA CYS A 142 0.69 -14.27 15.45
C CYS A 142 1.09 -15.05 14.21
N ALA A 143 1.39 -16.34 14.35
CA ALA A 143 1.79 -17.21 13.25
C ALA A 143 0.69 -17.36 12.18
N SER A 144 -0.57 -17.37 12.60
CA SER A 144 -1.73 -17.38 11.68
C SER A 144 -2.11 -16.00 11.15
N ALA A 145 -1.62 -14.91 11.76
CA ALA A 145 -1.94 -13.56 11.33
C ALA A 145 -1.19 -13.19 10.05
N ARG A 146 -1.85 -12.38 9.20
CA ARG A 146 -1.27 -11.84 7.96
C ARG A 146 0.06 -11.10 8.19
N ILE A 147 0.24 -10.49 9.36
CA ILE A 147 1.46 -9.77 9.72
C ILE A 147 2.70 -10.70 9.81
N CYS A 148 2.51 -11.97 10.17
CA CYS A 148 3.59 -12.96 10.14
C CYS A 148 4.01 -13.28 8.71
N ALA A 149 3.05 -13.59 7.82
CA ALA A 149 3.33 -13.87 6.42
C ALA A 149 3.95 -12.68 5.68
N LEU A 150 3.46 -11.47 5.94
CA LEU A 150 3.97 -10.26 5.28
C LEU A 150 5.31 -9.79 5.85
N GLU A 151 5.40 -9.63 7.18
CA GLU A 151 6.51 -8.92 7.84
C GLU A 151 7.42 -9.83 8.68
N GLY A 152 7.12 -11.12 8.80
CA GLY A 152 7.88 -12.04 9.65
C GLY A 152 7.62 -11.85 11.14
N ARG A 153 6.54 -11.15 11.51
CA ARG A 153 6.18 -10.90 12.92
C ARG A 153 5.31 -12.03 13.45
N CYS A 154 5.94 -13.14 13.80
CA CYS A 154 5.27 -14.41 14.09
C CYS A 154 5.19 -14.79 15.57
N THR A 155 5.78 -14.01 16.48
CA THR A 155 5.81 -14.31 17.92
C THR A 155 5.01 -13.27 18.71
N ALA A 156 4.18 -13.70 19.65
CA ALA A 156 3.43 -12.81 20.54
C ALA A 156 4.34 -12.33 21.68
N GLN A 157 4.53 -11.02 21.79
CA GLN A 157 5.31 -10.40 22.86
C GLN A 157 4.63 -9.10 23.31
N ASN A 158 4.37 -8.97 24.61
CA ASN A 158 3.73 -7.77 25.19
C ASN A 158 2.41 -7.36 24.49
N GLY A 159 1.61 -8.34 24.06
CA GLY A 159 0.33 -8.10 23.41
C GLY A 159 0.42 -7.73 21.92
N VAL A 160 1.61 -7.77 21.31
CA VAL A 160 1.82 -7.50 19.88
C VAL A 160 2.60 -8.63 19.21
N CYS A 161 2.42 -8.80 17.90
CA CYS A 161 3.24 -9.72 17.13
C CYS A 161 4.57 -9.07 16.76
N VAL A 162 5.69 -9.80 16.90
CA VAL A 162 7.04 -9.33 16.61
C VAL A 162 7.85 -10.44 15.94
N ALA A 163 8.94 -10.08 15.27
CA ALA A 163 9.94 -11.05 14.82
C ALA A 163 10.92 -11.31 15.97
N THR A 164 11.28 -12.56 16.25
CA THR A 164 12.23 -12.90 17.33
C THR A 164 13.46 -13.64 16.85
N ARG A 165 13.49 -14.02 15.57
CA ARG A 165 14.62 -14.70 14.93
C ARG A 165 14.63 -14.44 13.42
N ASP A 166 15.81 -14.57 12.81
CA ASP A 166 15.96 -14.43 11.34
C ASP A 166 15.07 -15.39 10.55
N ALA A 167 14.73 -16.55 11.12
CA ALA A 167 13.85 -17.52 10.47
C ALA A 167 12.47 -16.94 10.17
N ASP A 168 11.93 -16.10 11.07
CA ASP A 168 10.62 -15.47 10.86
C ASP A 168 10.72 -14.43 9.73
N CYS A 169 11.81 -13.67 9.71
CA CYS A 169 12.08 -12.70 8.63
C CYS A 169 12.26 -13.38 7.27
N LYS A 170 13.01 -14.49 7.22
CA LYS A 170 13.27 -15.23 5.98
C LYS A 170 12.02 -15.88 5.38
N SER A 171 11.04 -16.22 6.20
CA SER A 171 9.75 -16.74 5.73
C SER A 171 8.79 -15.64 5.24
N SER A 172 9.12 -14.36 5.46
CA SER A 172 8.24 -13.24 5.15
C SER A 172 8.25 -12.84 3.68
N GLU A 173 7.13 -12.27 3.22
CA GLU A 173 7.05 -11.64 1.90
C GLU A 173 8.00 -10.45 1.77
N LEU A 174 8.21 -9.66 2.83
CA LEU A 174 9.18 -8.57 2.82
C LEU A 174 10.62 -9.04 2.55
N CYS A 175 11.01 -10.21 3.02
CA CYS A 175 12.31 -10.79 2.65
C CYS A 175 12.36 -11.12 1.15
N ARG A 176 11.33 -11.80 0.63
CA ARG A 176 11.27 -12.21 -0.78
C ARG A 176 11.21 -11.02 -1.74
N GLU A 177 10.40 -10.02 -1.43
CA GLU A 177 10.14 -8.88 -2.30
C GLU A 177 11.20 -7.79 -2.14
N LEU A 178 11.55 -7.45 -0.89
CA LEU A 178 12.36 -6.27 -0.56
C LEU A 178 13.69 -6.59 0.13
N GLY A 179 14.01 -7.86 0.39
CA GLY A 179 15.28 -8.25 1.02
C GLY A 179 15.35 -7.99 2.54
N HIS A 180 14.22 -7.85 3.23
CA HIS A 180 14.18 -7.70 4.69
C HIS A 180 14.31 -9.07 5.39
N CYS A 181 15.47 -9.73 5.21
CA CYS A 181 15.66 -11.13 5.61
C CYS A 181 16.34 -11.34 6.97
N SER A 182 16.77 -10.27 7.63
CA SER A 182 17.51 -10.34 8.90
C SER A 182 16.77 -9.61 10.02
N LEU A 183 16.88 -10.12 11.25
CA LEU A 183 16.30 -9.49 12.43
C LEU A 183 17.19 -8.35 12.94
N GLU A 184 16.60 -7.16 13.09
CA GLU A 184 17.21 -6.05 13.83
C GLU A 184 16.21 -5.53 14.87
N GLY A 185 16.52 -5.75 16.15
CA GLY A 185 15.58 -5.45 17.23
C GLY A 185 14.37 -6.38 17.18
N LEU A 186 13.19 -5.84 16.86
CA LEU A 186 11.92 -6.58 16.77
C LEU A 186 11.31 -6.56 15.35
N ALA A 187 12.10 -6.15 14.36
CA ALA A 187 11.65 -5.96 12.98
C ALA A 187 12.64 -6.59 11.98
N CYS A 188 12.11 -6.95 10.82
CA CYS A 188 12.88 -7.51 9.73
C CYS A 188 13.45 -6.41 8.83
N ARG A 189 14.75 -6.49 8.55
CA ARG A 189 15.55 -5.49 7.82
C ARG A 189 16.59 -6.15 6.93
N ALA A 190 17.11 -5.39 5.97
CA ALA A 190 18.24 -5.79 5.15
C ALA A 190 19.54 -5.39 5.85
N LEU A 191 20.27 -6.36 6.38
CA LEU A 191 21.54 -6.15 7.11
C LEU A 191 22.75 -6.58 6.31
N THR A 192 22.58 -7.52 5.37
CA THR A 192 23.66 -8.00 4.50
C THR A 192 23.31 -7.86 3.02
N ILE A 193 24.32 -7.66 2.16
CA ILE A 193 24.08 -7.60 0.70
C ILE A 193 23.40 -8.88 0.22
N GLY A 194 23.63 -10.01 0.90
CA GLY A 194 22.95 -11.28 0.64
C GLY A 194 21.43 -11.18 0.82
N ASP A 195 20.95 -10.40 1.79
CA ASP A 195 19.53 -10.19 2.03
C ASP A 195 18.87 -9.48 0.82
N CYS A 196 19.51 -8.43 0.32
CA CYS A 196 19.05 -7.72 -0.87
C CYS A 196 19.21 -8.54 -2.16
N ALA A 197 20.32 -9.25 -2.32
CA ALA A 197 20.65 -9.98 -3.55
C ALA A 197 19.60 -11.05 -3.92
N GLN A 198 18.91 -11.61 -2.93
CA GLN A 198 17.89 -12.64 -3.13
C GLN A 198 16.49 -12.06 -3.43
N SER A 199 16.31 -10.75 -3.27
CA SER A 199 15.01 -10.09 -3.40
C SER A 199 14.57 -9.91 -4.86
N VAL A 200 13.25 -9.78 -5.07
CA VAL A 200 12.68 -9.35 -6.35
C VAL A 200 13.14 -7.93 -6.69
N ALA A 201 13.17 -7.01 -5.72
CA ALA A 201 13.63 -5.64 -5.92
C ALA A 201 15.05 -5.57 -6.50
N CYS A 202 15.98 -6.39 -6.01
CA CYS A 202 17.32 -6.46 -6.60
C CYS A 202 17.30 -6.98 -8.04
N ARG A 203 16.58 -8.06 -8.33
CA ARG A 203 16.52 -8.66 -9.68
C ARG A 203 15.87 -7.73 -10.71
N ASP A 204 14.77 -7.08 -10.34
CA ASP A 204 13.92 -6.37 -11.29
C ASP A 204 14.26 -4.87 -11.34
N GLN A 205 14.73 -4.29 -10.23
CA GLN A 205 14.95 -2.84 -10.08
C GLN A 205 16.43 -2.49 -9.84
N GLY A 206 17.29 -3.48 -9.57
CA GLY A 206 18.71 -3.25 -9.29
C GLY A 206 19.00 -2.78 -7.85
N ASP A 207 18.00 -2.84 -6.96
CA ASP A 207 18.14 -2.47 -5.55
C ASP A 207 18.85 -3.56 -4.74
N CYS A 208 20.13 -3.77 -5.02
CA CYS A 208 20.93 -4.85 -4.44
C CYS A 208 21.86 -4.39 -3.31
N GLY A 209 21.99 -3.09 -3.07
CA GLY A 209 22.83 -2.52 -2.03
C GLY A 209 22.03 -2.23 -0.75
N ILE A 210 22.70 -1.95 0.36
CA ILE A 210 22.03 -1.60 1.63
C ILE A 210 22.30 -0.16 2.02
N ARG A 211 21.26 0.49 2.55
CA ARG A 211 21.35 1.76 3.28
C ARG A 211 20.26 1.83 4.35
N ALA A 212 20.63 2.14 5.59
CA ALA A 212 19.69 2.32 6.70
C ALA A 212 18.70 1.15 6.89
N GLY A 213 19.17 -0.09 6.73
CA GLY A 213 18.38 -1.30 6.93
C GLY A 213 17.41 -1.65 5.79
N ALA A 214 17.51 -0.99 4.65
CA ALA A 214 16.70 -1.24 3.45
C ALA A 214 17.58 -1.40 2.20
N CYS A 215 17.04 -2.08 1.20
CA CYS A 215 17.69 -2.25 -0.09
C CYS A 215 17.63 -0.97 -0.93
N THR A 216 18.68 -0.71 -1.71
CA THR A 216 18.84 0.49 -2.55
C THR A 216 19.78 0.19 -3.72
N ASP A 217 19.75 1.04 -4.76
CA ASP A 217 20.77 1.05 -5.82
C ASP A 217 22.22 0.97 -5.29
N CYS A 218 23.04 0.16 -5.96
CA CYS A 218 24.42 -0.10 -5.55
C CYS A 218 25.24 1.16 -5.33
N ARG A 219 25.07 2.22 -6.13
CA ARG A 219 25.84 3.46 -6.00
C ARG A 219 25.50 4.27 -4.75
N ARG A 220 24.28 4.10 -4.22
CA ARG A 220 23.81 4.78 -3.01
C ARG A 220 24.05 3.97 -1.73
N SER A 221 24.48 2.73 -1.87
CA SER A 221 24.74 1.82 -0.77
C SER A 221 25.95 2.24 0.06
N GLU A 222 25.94 1.87 1.35
CA GLU A 222 27.08 2.09 2.24
C GLU A 222 28.32 1.30 1.78
N TRP A 223 28.08 0.10 1.22
CA TRP A 223 29.12 -0.79 0.69
C TRP A 223 29.82 -0.24 -0.56
N CYS A 224 29.18 0.62 -1.35
CA CYS A 224 29.88 1.30 -2.44
C CYS A 224 31.01 2.20 -1.91
N ALA A 225 30.75 2.99 -0.86
CA ALA A 225 31.76 3.87 -0.27
C ALA A 225 32.83 3.10 0.52
N LEU A 226 32.44 2.01 1.18
CA LEU A 226 33.36 1.22 2.02
C LEU A 226 34.22 0.26 1.19
N GLU A 227 33.60 -0.42 0.22
CA GLU A 227 34.13 -1.64 -0.43
C GLU A 227 34.14 -1.56 -1.95
N GLY A 228 33.63 -0.48 -2.56
CA GLY A 228 33.66 -0.27 -4.01
C GLY A 228 32.62 -1.07 -4.79
N LEU A 229 31.65 -1.67 -4.09
CA LEU A 229 30.54 -2.44 -4.67
C LEU A 229 29.46 -1.52 -5.25
N CYS A 230 29.84 -0.73 -6.25
CA CYS A 230 29.04 0.39 -6.77
C CYS A 230 28.24 0.08 -8.03
N ALA A 231 28.37 -1.12 -8.61
CA ALA A 231 27.71 -1.47 -9.87
C ALA A 231 26.88 -2.74 -9.73
N LEU A 232 25.73 -2.77 -10.42
CA LEU A 232 24.91 -3.97 -10.52
C LEU A 232 25.63 -5.05 -11.35
N GLY A 233 25.73 -6.25 -10.78
CA GLY A 233 26.19 -7.47 -11.43
C GLY A 233 25.08 -8.52 -11.51
N VAL A 234 25.44 -9.72 -11.94
CA VAL A 234 24.48 -10.84 -12.08
C VAL A 234 23.92 -11.31 -10.74
N ASP A 235 24.72 -11.25 -9.67
CA ASP A 235 24.36 -11.73 -8.33
C ASP A 235 24.32 -10.58 -7.30
N GLY A 236 24.10 -9.34 -7.77
CA GLY A 236 24.03 -8.14 -6.92
C GLY A 236 25.20 -7.18 -7.08
N CYS A 237 25.45 -6.35 -6.07
CA CYS A 237 26.43 -5.26 -6.17
C CYS A 237 27.88 -5.75 -6.21
N ARG A 238 28.65 -5.26 -7.19
CA ARG A 238 30.05 -5.62 -7.40
C ARG A 238 30.90 -4.42 -7.83
N ALA A 239 32.22 -4.54 -7.62
CA ALA A 239 33.22 -3.69 -8.23
C ALA A 239 33.48 -4.14 -9.68
N THR A 240 33.56 -3.20 -10.61
CA THR A 240 33.76 -3.44 -12.05
C THR A 240 35.02 -2.79 -12.60
N SER A 241 35.69 -1.96 -11.81
CA SER A 241 36.95 -1.31 -12.17
C SER A 241 37.78 -0.96 -10.94
N ASP A 242 39.09 -0.87 -11.12
CA ASP A 242 40.00 -0.34 -10.10
C ASP A 242 39.61 1.07 -9.65
N ALA A 243 39.04 1.88 -10.54
CA ALA A 243 38.59 3.23 -10.20
C ALA A 243 37.54 3.22 -9.09
N GLN A 244 36.61 2.25 -9.11
CA GLN A 244 35.64 2.06 -8.03
C GLN A 244 36.31 1.66 -6.72
N CYS A 245 37.36 0.84 -6.76
CA CYS A 245 38.11 0.43 -5.57
C CYS A 245 38.98 1.56 -5.00
N ARG A 246 39.63 2.37 -5.83
CA ARG A 246 40.56 3.42 -5.39
C ARG A 246 39.91 4.50 -4.53
N GLY A 247 38.62 4.77 -4.73
CA GLY A 247 37.86 5.76 -3.95
C GLY A 247 37.38 5.30 -2.58
N THR A 248 37.62 4.04 -2.22
CA THR A 248 36.99 3.38 -1.06
C THR A 248 37.80 3.50 0.22
N ARG A 249 37.13 3.32 1.37
CA ARG A 249 37.82 3.18 2.66
C ARG A 249 38.71 1.92 2.70
N ALA A 250 38.26 0.81 2.11
CA ALA A 250 39.04 -0.42 2.01
C ALA A 250 40.39 -0.21 1.27
N CYS A 251 40.42 0.57 0.19
CA CYS A 251 41.68 0.91 -0.47
C CYS A 251 42.57 1.80 0.42
N GLN A 252 42.00 2.81 1.07
CA GLN A 252 42.77 3.74 1.92
C GLN A 252 43.42 3.04 3.11
N GLN A 253 42.63 2.23 3.83
CA GLN A 253 43.00 1.61 5.10
C GLN A 253 43.67 0.23 4.92
N GLU A 254 43.20 -0.58 3.98
CA GLU A 254 43.64 -1.98 3.84
C GLU A 254 44.42 -2.27 2.55
N LYS A 255 44.60 -1.24 1.72
CA LYS A 255 45.26 -1.29 0.40
C LYS A 255 44.52 -2.14 -0.63
N ARG A 256 43.22 -2.42 -0.42
CA ARG A 256 42.37 -3.14 -1.38
C ARG A 256 41.93 -2.24 -2.55
N CYS A 257 42.84 -1.95 -3.47
CA CYS A 257 42.68 -0.90 -4.49
C CYS A 257 42.46 -1.42 -5.92
N ARG A 258 42.46 -2.74 -6.14
CA ARG A 258 42.29 -3.37 -7.46
C ARG A 258 41.05 -4.24 -7.52
N VAL A 259 40.39 -4.30 -8.66
CA VAL A 259 39.23 -5.18 -8.82
C VAL A 259 39.69 -6.60 -9.18
N GLN A 260 39.15 -7.60 -8.48
CA GLN A 260 39.30 -9.00 -8.81
C GLN A 260 38.00 -9.73 -8.45
N LEU A 261 37.43 -10.46 -9.43
CA LEU A 261 36.19 -11.23 -9.27
C LEU A 261 35.04 -10.42 -8.64
N GLY A 262 34.87 -9.18 -9.08
CA GLY A 262 33.78 -8.32 -8.59
C GLY A 262 34.03 -7.70 -7.21
N ARG A 263 35.20 -7.88 -6.61
CA ARG A 263 35.56 -7.35 -5.29
C ARG A 263 36.86 -6.56 -5.33
N CYS A 264 37.06 -5.69 -4.35
CA CYS A 264 38.31 -4.97 -4.20
C CYS A 264 39.33 -5.79 -3.40
N VAL A 265 40.54 -5.93 -3.95
CA VAL A 265 41.67 -6.71 -3.43
C VAL A 265 42.96 -5.87 -3.43
N ARG A 266 43.99 -6.35 -2.72
CA ARG A 266 45.30 -5.68 -2.63
C ARG A 266 46.02 -5.68 -3.97
#